data_AF-R9ISI6-F1
#
_entry.id   AF-R9ISI6-F1
#
_cell.length_a   1.000
_cell.length_b   1.000
_cell.length_c   1.000
_cell.angle_alpha   90.00
_cell.angle_beta   90.00
_cell.angle_gamma   90.00
#
_symmetry.space_group_name_H-M   'P 1'
#
loop_
_entity.id
_entity.type
_entity.pdbx_description
1 polymer ?
#
loop_
_entity_poly.entity_id
_entity_poly.type
_entity_poly.pdbx_seq_one_letter_code
_entity_poly.pdbx_strand_id
1 'polypeptide(L)'
;MKTISIRLEDAIYEELGEMLKEMGQTKQTFYETFTRTALRERSIPFIISLPVKEEKNESREKMEAFARLEASRKAFGGALDYDKEREEAMNAKYGSVD
;
A
#
# COMPACT_ATOMS: atom_id res chain seq x y z
N MET A 1 -28.62 31.64 -6.97
CA MET A 1 -28.12 30.55 -6.11
C MET A 1 -28.63 29.23 -6.65
N LYS A 2 -27.78 28.22 -6.76
CA LYS A 2 -28.23 26.84 -7.04
C LYS A 2 -28.32 26.10 -5.72
N THR A 3 -29.42 25.39 -5.51
CA THR A 3 -29.59 24.56 -4.32
C THR A 3 -29.01 23.18 -4.57
N ILE A 4 -28.19 22.70 -3.64
CA ILE A 4 -27.59 21.37 -3.68
C ILE A 4 -27.98 20.66 -2.38
N SER A 5 -28.61 19.49 -2.50
CA SER A 5 -28.90 18.63 -1.35
C SER A 5 -27.81 17.57 -1.24
N ILE A 6 -27.10 17.53 -0.11
CA ILE A 6 -26.08 16.52 0.19
C ILE A 6 -26.65 15.63 1.30
N ARG A 7 -26.52 14.31 1.16
CA ARG A 7 -26.85 13.36 2.23
C ARG A 7 -25.59 13.03 3.01
N LEU A 8 -25.65 13.20 4.31
CA LEU A 8 -24.59 12.94 5.27
C LEU A 8 -25.18 12.14 6.41
N GLU A 9 -24.34 11.37 7.10
CA GLU A 9 -24.71 10.75 8.36
C GLU A 9 -24.81 11.83 9.45
N ASP A 10 -25.79 11.70 10.34
CA ASP A 10 -26.09 12.71 11.36
C ASP A 10 -24.88 12.97 12.27
N ALA A 11 -24.13 11.93 12.64
CA ALA A 11 -22.92 12.05 13.46
C ALA A 11 -21.85 12.92 12.78
N ILE A 12 -21.59 12.66 11.50
CA ILE A 12 -20.59 13.40 10.71
C ILE A 12 -21.05 14.86 10.49
N TYR A 13 -22.35 15.07 10.30
CA TYR A 13 -22.92 16.39 10.09
C TYR A 13 -22.77 17.30 11.31
N GLU A 14 -22.96 16.76 12.52
CA GLU A 14 -22.79 17.49 13.77
C GLU A 14 -21.31 17.73 14.09
N GLU A 15 -20.43 16.73 13.95
CA GLU A 15 -18.97 16.87 14.17
C GLU A 15 -18.37 17.96 13.27
N LEU A 16 -18.69 17.93 11.97
CA LEU A 16 -18.29 18.98 11.04
C LEU A 16 -18.80 20.35 11.48
N GLY A 17 -20.00 20.40 12.05
CA GLY A 17 -20.59 21.61 12.59
C GLY A 17 -19.80 22.23 13.74
N GLU A 18 -19.38 21.40 14.68
CA GLU A 18 -18.60 21.81 15.84
C GLU A 18 -17.23 22.34 15.41
N MET A 19 -16.51 21.58 14.56
CA MET A 19 -15.21 21.99 14.01
C MET A 19 -15.28 23.33 13.27
N LEU A 20 -16.29 23.51 12.40
CA LEU A 20 -16.44 24.75 11.64
C LEU A 20 -16.82 25.94 12.54
N LYS A 21 -17.58 25.69 13.62
CA LYS A 21 -17.96 26.74 14.58
C LYS A 21 -16.76 27.26 15.35
N GLU A 22 -15.82 26.39 15.73
CA GLU A 22 -14.54 26.81 16.33
C GLU A 22 -13.72 27.70 15.38
N MET A 23 -13.77 27.41 14.08
CA MET A 23 -13.13 28.22 13.03
C MET A 23 -13.93 29.48 12.65
N GLY A 24 -15.09 29.73 13.27
CA GLY A 24 -15.96 30.87 12.94
C GLY A 24 -16.60 30.78 11.56
N GLN A 25 -16.68 29.58 10.98
CA GLN A 25 -17.27 29.33 9.66
C GLN A 25 -18.62 28.63 9.75
N THR A 26 -19.48 28.89 8.77
CA THR A 26 -20.74 28.16 8.61
C THR A 26 -20.56 27.02 7.61
N LYS A 27 -21.40 25.97 7.74
CA LYS A 27 -21.44 24.84 6.80
C LYS A 27 -21.62 25.30 5.35
N GLN A 28 -22.45 26.33 5.13
CA GLN A 28 -22.67 26.89 3.80
C GLN A 28 -21.38 27.51 3.23
N THR A 29 -20.72 28.38 3.99
CA THR A 29 -19.46 29.02 3.56
C THR A 29 -18.37 28.00 3.26
N PHE A 30 -18.31 26.91 4.05
CA PHE A 30 -17.39 25.81 3.85
C PHE A 30 -17.60 25.14 2.48
N TYR A 31 -18.81 24.69 2.16
CA TYR A 31 -19.09 24.03 0.87
C TYR A 31 -18.93 24.97 -0.33
N GLU A 32 -19.27 26.25 -0.19
CA GLU A 32 -19.03 27.25 -1.24
C GLU A 32 -17.54 27.47 -1.50
N THR A 33 -16.74 27.58 -0.45
CA THR A 33 -15.28 27.75 -0.57
C THR A 33 -14.64 26.50 -1.15
N PHE A 34 -15.04 25.33 -0.66
CA PHE A 34 -14.58 24.04 -1.16
C PHE A 34 -14.85 23.89 -2.65
N THR A 35 -16.10 24.06 -3.09
CA THR A 35 -16.48 23.92 -4.50
C THR A 35 -15.81 24.95 -5.39
N ARG A 36 -15.65 26.19 -4.92
CA ARG A 36 -14.94 27.24 -5.66
C ARG A 36 -13.48 26.88 -5.90
N THR A 37 -12.78 26.41 -4.87
CA THR A 37 -11.38 26.02 -4.96
C THR A 37 -11.23 24.77 -5.84
N ALA A 38 -12.07 23.76 -5.64
CA ALA A 38 -12.03 22.52 -6.42
C ALA A 38 -12.27 22.77 -7.92
N LEU A 39 -13.21 23.65 -8.27
CA LEU A 39 -13.47 24.02 -9.68
C LEU A 39 -12.33 24.84 -10.29
N ARG A 40 -11.71 25.73 -9.50
CA ARG A 40 -10.58 26.56 -9.96
C ARG A 40 -9.34 25.72 -10.24
N GLU A 41 -9.00 24.83 -9.32
CA GLU A 41 -7.76 24.04 -9.36
C GLU A 41 -7.93 22.71 -10.11
N ARG A 42 -9.18 22.34 -10.45
CA ARG A 42 -9.53 21.06 -11.08
C ARG A 42 -8.99 19.86 -10.32
N SER A 43 -8.88 19.99 -9.00
CA SER A 43 -8.33 19.00 -8.08
C SER A 43 -9.06 19.09 -6.74
N ILE A 44 -8.89 18.06 -5.90
CA ILE A 44 -9.47 18.06 -4.55
C ILE A 44 -8.55 18.90 -3.64
N PRO A 45 -9.06 19.94 -2.94
CA PRO A 45 -8.26 20.88 -2.14
C PRO A 45 -7.64 20.31 -0.85
N PHE A 46 -7.45 19.00 -0.76
CA PHE A 46 -6.78 18.32 0.36
C PHE A 46 -6.10 17.04 -0.13
N ILE A 47 -5.05 16.63 0.59
CA ILE A 47 -4.29 15.43 0.26
C ILE A 47 -5.11 14.21 0.70
N ILE A 48 -5.56 13.41 -0.25
CA ILE A 48 -6.16 12.11 0.03
C ILE A 48 -5.02 11.10 0.16
N SER A 49 -4.52 10.90 1.38
CA SER A 49 -3.66 9.77 1.68
C SER A 49 -4.55 8.57 2.00
N LEU A 50 -4.53 7.57 1.11
CA LEU A 50 -4.89 6.22 1.53
C LEU A 50 -3.85 5.79 2.58
N PRO A 51 -4.24 5.13 3.68
CA PRO A 51 -3.25 4.51 4.55
C PRO A 51 -2.40 3.61 3.66
N VAL A 52 -1.14 3.98 3.49
CA VAL A 52 -0.17 3.19 2.74
C VAL A 52 -0.21 1.84 3.43
N LYS A 53 -0.70 0.80 2.73
CA LYS A 53 -0.45 -0.57 3.19
C LYS A 53 1.04 -0.59 3.44
N GLU A 54 1.47 -0.74 4.69
CA GLU A 54 2.88 -0.86 5.00
C GLU A 54 3.44 -1.81 3.96
N GLU A 55 4.35 -1.33 3.11
CA GLU A 55 5.06 -2.22 2.23
C GLU A 55 5.71 -3.21 3.18
N LYS A 56 5.13 -4.41 3.27
CA LYS A 56 5.68 -5.47 4.09
C LYS A 56 7.12 -5.54 3.68
N ASN A 57 8.00 -5.17 4.61
CA ASN A 57 9.39 -4.86 4.36
C ASN A 57 9.99 -6.01 3.55
N GLU A 58 10.00 -5.91 2.21
CA GLU A 58 10.34 -7.07 1.37
C GLU A 58 11.75 -7.54 1.69
N SER A 59 12.61 -6.59 2.06
CA SER A 59 13.96 -6.81 2.57
C SER A 59 13.99 -7.72 3.81
N ARG A 60 13.02 -7.58 4.73
CA ARG A 60 12.93 -8.42 5.94
C ARG A 60 12.41 -9.81 5.62
N GLU A 61 11.39 -9.93 4.77
CA GLU A 61 10.87 -11.23 4.32
C GLU A 61 11.94 -12.03 3.56
N LYS A 62 12.70 -11.37 2.68
CA LYS A 62 13.84 -11.97 1.98
C LYS A 62 14.91 -12.44 2.96
N MET A 63 15.25 -11.62 3.97
CA MET A 63 16.25 -11.99 4.98
C MET A 63 15.81 -13.21 5.82
N GLU A 64 14.54 -13.26 6.21
CA GLU A 64 13.96 -14.40 6.94
C GLU A 64 13.96 -15.68 6.08
N ALA A 65 13.68 -15.57 4.78
CA ALA A 65 13.76 -16.70 3.85
C ALA A 65 15.20 -17.24 3.72
N PHE A 66 16.20 -16.36 3.64
CA PHE A 66 17.61 -16.75 3.62
C PHE A 66 18.02 -17.47 4.91
N ALA A 67 17.60 -16.96 6.07
CA ALA A 67 17.89 -17.61 7.36
C ALA A 67 17.32 -19.04 7.45
N ARG A 68 16.10 -19.25 6.93
CA ARG A 68 15.48 -20.59 6.85
C ARG A 68 16.25 -21.53 5.92
N LEU A 69 16.67 -21.04 4.75
CA LEU A 69 17.48 -21.80 3.81
C LEU A 69 18.85 -22.18 4.39
N GLU A 70 19.51 -21.26 5.09
CA GLU A 70 20.80 -21.51 5.73
C GLU A 70 20.68 -22.54 6.86
N ALA A 71 19.62 -22.46 7.68
CA ALA A 71 19.33 -23.45 8.70
C ALA A 71 19.10 -24.84 8.10
N SER A 72 18.34 -24.93 7.00
CA SER A 72 18.13 -26.18 6.27
C SER A 72 19.44 -26.74 5.71
N ARG A 73 20.33 -25.88 5.17
CA ARG A 73 21.65 -26.29 4.69
C ARG A 73 22.54 -26.81 5.82
N LYS A 74 22.54 -26.17 6.99
CA LYS A 74 23.33 -26.62 8.16
C LYS A 74 22.80 -27.94 8.75
N ALA A 75 21.49 -28.16 8.69
CA ALA A 75 20.87 -29.41 9.10
C ALA A 75 21.09 -30.55 8.08
N PHE A 76 21.41 -30.22 6.82
CA PHE A 76 21.72 -31.19 5.80
C PHE A 76 23.15 -31.73 6.00
N GLY A 77 23.25 -32.93 6.59
CA GLY A 77 24.52 -33.62 6.85
C GLY A 77 25.10 -34.41 5.68
N GLY A 78 24.52 -34.29 4.48
CA GLY A 78 25.01 -34.96 3.27
C GLY A 78 26.11 -34.15 2.58
N ALA A 79 27.07 -34.84 1.96
CA ALA A 79 28.01 -34.22 1.03
C ALA A 79 27.23 -33.80 -0.23
N LEU A 80 27.09 -32.50 -0.46
CA LEU A 80 26.52 -31.96 -1.69
C LEU A 80 27.63 -31.97 -2.76
N ASP A 81 27.47 -32.82 -3.78
CA ASP A 81 28.33 -32.80 -4.96
C ASP A 81 27.74 -31.83 -5.98
N TYR A 82 28.16 -30.57 -5.85
CA TYR A 82 27.67 -29.47 -6.69
C TYR A 82 27.99 -29.67 -8.17
N ASP A 83 29.04 -30.40 -8.51
CA ASP A 83 29.41 -30.64 -9.90
C ASP A 83 28.45 -31.65 -10.54
N LYS A 84 28.10 -32.71 -9.80
CA LYS A 84 27.10 -33.69 -10.23
C LYS A 84 25.70 -33.08 -10.34
N GLU A 85 25.26 -32.32 -9.33
CA GLU A 85 23.95 -31.65 -9.37
C GLU A 85 23.86 -30.66 -10.55
N ARG A 86 24.95 -29.95 -10.85
CA ARG A 86 25.01 -29.04 -12.00
C ARG A 86 24.95 -29.77 -13.32
N GLU A 87 25.66 -30.90 -13.45
CA GLU A 87 25.64 -31.73 -14.65
C GLU A 87 24.25 -32.34 -14.89
N GLU A 88 23.61 -32.87 -13.85
CA GLU A 88 22.23 -33.36 -13.91
C GLU A 88 21.23 -32.28 -14.32
N ALA A 89 21.38 -31.06 -13.79
CA ALA A 89 20.52 -29.92 -14.16
C ALA A 89 20.74 -29.47 -15.61
N MET A 90 21.98 -29.49 -16.10
CA MET A 90 22.31 -29.17 -17.49
C MET A 90 21.77 -30.24 -18.45
N ASN A 91 21.93 -31.52 -18.10
CA ASN A 91 21.40 -32.64 -18.87
C ASN A 91 19.86 -32.65 -18.89
N ALA A 92 19.20 -32.28 -17.79
CA ALA A 92 17.74 -32.13 -17.75
C ALA A 92 17.24 -30.98 -18.64
N LYS A 93 18.00 -29.88 -18.72
CA LYS A 93 17.61 -28.68 -19.47
C LYS A 93 17.90 -28.77 -20.97
N TYR A 94 19.01 -29.40 -21.34
CA TYR A 94 19.51 -29.41 -22.72
C TYR A 94 19.56 -30.81 -23.35
N GLY A 95 19.20 -31.87 -22.60
CA GLY A 95 19.42 -33.26 -22.99
C GLY A 95 20.86 -33.69 -22.74
N SER A 96 21.09 -34.97 -22.42
CA SER A 96 22.43 -35.53 -22.39
C SER A 96 23.00 -35.59 -23.81
N VAL A 97 24.18 -35.06 -24.01
CA VAL A 97 24.96 -35.35 -25.22
C VAL A 97 25.69 -36.67 -24.94
N ASP A 98 25.20 -37.74 -25.57
CA ASP A 98 25.94 -39.02 -25.67
C ASP A 98 27.27 -38.83 -26.43
#